data_AF-A0A183CIK8-F1
#
_entry.id   AF-A0A183CIK8-F1
#
_cell.length_a   1.000
_cell.length_b   1.000
_cell.length_c   1.000
_cell.angle_alpha   90.00
_cell.angle_beta   90.00
_cell.angle_gamma   90.00
#
_symmetry.space_group_name_H-M   'P 1'
#
loop_
_entity.id
_entity.type
_entity.pdbx_description
1 polymer ?
#
loop_
_entity_poly.entity_id
_entity_poly.type
_entity_poly.pdbx_seq_one_letter_code
_entity_poly.pdbx_strand_id
1 'polypeptide(L)'
;LRRWRSVQNKQQQTIDELTVKLKVSIDQISLKQQTDQKEINAEIEKQNALQQEKVVKLEKYQKEQQLNIVDLQKTVAALEKLVFRSRILFRVLKSPNRWNSAACHDNLALSGPGRLTVQYTGKKKDWVSVRAEKPMAENPYFEVKIVEETTGTIQIGLATKRMPLDTFVGYRKGTYGYSDSGTFLGHEFEGCSHTFTGRPVVRGKPTFEEGDVPNYLYKKRGAFG
;
A
#
# COMPACT_ATOMS: atom_id res chain seq x y z
N LEU A 1 46.93 57.56 93.95
CA LEU A 1 45.73 56.76 94.27
C LEU A 1 44.43 57.28 93.60
N ARG A 2 43.97 58.52 93.85
CA ARG A 2 42.68 59.02 93.28
C ARG A 2 42.61 59.06 91.73
N ARG A 3 43.70 59.49 91.06
CA ARG A 3 43.76 59.62 89.60
C ARG A 3 43.66 58.26 88.89
N TRP A 4 44.34 57.24 89.40
CA TRP A 4 44.27 55.85 88.91
C TRP A 4 42.86 55.25 89.05
N ARG A 5 42.22 55.46 90.20
CA ARG A 5 40.86 54.97 90.47
C ARG A 5 39.81 55.60 89.52
N SER A 6 40.00 56.88 89.16
CA SER A 6 39.15 57.57 88.18
C SER A 6 39.33 57.05 86.75
N VAL A 7 40.57 56.76 86.34
CA VAL A 7 40.85 56.17 85.02
C VAL A 7 40.24 54.77 84.90
N GLN A 8 40.37 53.95 85.94
CA GLN A 8 39.77 52.60 85.99
C GLN A 8 38.24 52.64 85.93
N ASN A 9 37.58 53.54 86.67
CA ASN A 9 36.11 53.67 86.59
C ASN A 9 35.63 54.09 85.19
N LYS A 10 36.36 55.00 84.51
CA LYS A 10 36.03 55.38 83.14
C LYS A 10 36.19 54.22 82.17
N GLN A 11 37.26 53.43 82.32
CA GLN A 11 37.47 52.22 81.52
C GLN A 11 36.34 51.20 81.73
N GLN A 12 35.92 50.97 82.97
CA GLN A 12 34.83 50.04 83.27
C GLN A 12 33.50 50.50 82.66
N GLN A 13 33.17 51.80 82.76
CA GLN A 13 31.97 52.35 82.12
C GLN A 13 31.99 52.18 80.59
N THR A 14 33.14 52.38 79.96
CA THR A 14 33.29 52.14 78.51
C THR A 14 33.10 50.66 78.17
N ILE A 15 33.63 49.74 78.97
CA ILE A 15 33.44 48.30 78.78
C ILE A 15 31.97 47.91 78.92
N ASP A 16 31.28 48.43 79.94
CA ASP A 16 29.87 48.12 80.19
C ASP A 16 28.99 48.65 79.05
N GLU A 17 29.22 49.88 78.58
CA GLU A 17 28.52 50.44 77.41
C GLU A 17 28.76 49.61 76.13
N LEU A 18 30.01 49.20 75.88
CA LEU A 18 30.34 48.37 74.73
C LEU A 18 29.70 46.98 74.83
N THR A 19 29.63 46.41 76.02
CA THR A 19 29.00 45.11 76.27
C THR A 19 27.50 45.15 75.98
N VAL A 20 26.82 46.21 76.43
CA VAL A 20 25.40 46.42 76.13
C VAL A 20 25.17 46.59 74.64
N LYS A 21 25.98 47.42 73.96
CA LYS A 21 25.89 47.61 72.50
C LYS A 21 26.11 46.30 71.74
N LEU A 22 27.13 45.52 72.14
CA LEU A 22 27.43 44.23 71.52
C LEU A 22 26.26 43.25 71.68
N LYS A 23 25.65 43.19 72.86
CA LYS A 23 24.50 42.31 73.11
C LYS A 23 23.29 42.68 72.25
N VAL A 24 22.96 43.97 72.16
CA VAL A 24 21.88 44.46 71.29
C VAL A 24 22.17 44.11 69.82
N SER A 25 23.41 44.28 69.36
CA SER A 25 23.79 43.90 68.00
C SER A 25 23.68 42.40 67.75
N ILE A 26 24.07 41.55 68.71
CA ILE A 26 23.92 40.09 68.60
C ILE A 26 22.45 39.70 68.51
N ASP A 27 21.59 40.26 69.36
CA ASP A 27 20.16 39.96 69.37
C ASP A 27 19.50 40.41 68.04
N GLN A 28 19.86 41.59 67.52
CA GLN A 28 19.39 42.07 66.21
C GLN A 28 19.82 41.15 65.06
N ILE A 29 21.08 40.70 65.06
CA ILE A 29 21.60 39.79 64.03
C ILE A 29 20.88 38.43 64.12
N SER A 30 20.70 37.89 65.33
CA SER A 30 20.02 36.61 65.54
C SER A 30 18.56 36.67 65.08
N LEU A 31 17.87 37.78 65.36
CA LEU A 31 16.47 37.95 64.98
C LEU A 31 16.32 38.05 63.45
N LYS A 32 17.24 38.79 62.80
CA LYS A 32 17.28 38.90 61.34
C LYS A 32 17.59 37.56 60.66
N GLN A 33 18.53 36.79 61.19
CA GLN A 33 18.81 35.44 60.68
C GLN A 33 17.58 34.52 60.78
N GLN A 34 16.83 34.62 61.88
CA GLN A 34 15.65 33.78 62.07
C GLN A 34 14.50 34.16 61.13
N THR A 35 14.33 35.44 60.81
CA THR A 35 13.36 35.90 59.80
C THR A 35 13.75 35.46 58.40
N ASP A 36 15.01 35.68 58.02
CA ASP A 36 15.51 35.32 56.68
C ASP A 36 15.38 33.79 56.48
N GLN A 37 15.68 32.98 57.50
CA GLN A 37 15.53 31.53 57.43
C GLN A 37 14.07 31.09 57.25
N LYS A 38 13.12 31.77 57.91
CA LYS A 38 11.69 31.47 57.75
C LYS A 38 11.19 31.81 56.35
N GLU A 39 11.60 32.95 55.81
CA GLU A 39 11.24 33.36 54.44
C GLU A 39 11.80 32.38 53.40
N ILE A 40 13.06 31.97 53.54
CA ILE A 40 13.68 30.97 52.67
C ILE A 40 12.93 29.64 52.72
N ASN A 41 12.58 29.16 53.92
CA ASN A 41 11.87 27.89 54.07
C ASN A 41 10.47 27.95 53.42
N ALA A 42 9.74 29.06 53.57
CA ALA A 42 8.43 29.23 52.95
C ALA A 42 8.51 29.24 51.42
N GLU A 43 9.55 29.87 50.85
CA GLU A 43 9.77 29.86 49.40
C GLU A 43 10.15 28.45 48.89
N ILE A 44 10.96 27.71 49.64
CA ILE A 44 11.29 26.30 49.33
C ILE A 44 10.03 25.43 49.31
N GLU A 45 9.16 25.54 50.32
CA GLU A 45 7.90 24.79 50.38
C GLU A 45 7.00 25.10 49.17
N LYS A 46 6.90 26.38 48.80
CA LYS A 46 6.13 26.82 47.64
C LYS A 46 6.72 26.27 46.32
N GLN A 47 8.04 26.28 46.16
CA GLN A 47 8.69 25.71 44.99
C GLN A 47 8.51 24.19 44.90
N ASN A 48 8.60 23.49 46.03
CA ASN A 48 8.38 22.05 46.10
C ASN A 48 6.93 21.69 45.71
N ALA A 49 5.94 22.43 46.20
CA ALA A 49 4.54 22.24 45.82
C ALA A 49 4.33 22.42 44.31
N LEU A 50 4.92 23.46 43.72
CA LEU A 50 4.84 23.72 42.28
C LEU A 50 5.55 22.63 41.45
N GLN A 51 6.68 22.12 41.92
CA GLN A 51 7.38 21.00 41.27
C GLN A 51 6.55 19.72 41.32
N GLN A 52 5.92 19.43 42.46
CA GLN A 52 5.07 18.24 42.60
C GLN A 52 3.88 18.29 41.63
N GLU A 53 3.24 19.45 41.46
CA GLU A 53 2.14 19.61 40.50
C GLU A 53 2.60 19.37 39.05
N LYS A 54 3.80 19.84 38.70
CA LYS A 54 4.39 19.60 37.38
C LYS A 54 4.68 18.11 37.14
N VAL A 55 5.23 17.41 38.13
CA VAL A 55 5.51 15.97 38.04
C VAL A 55 4.21 15.19 37.81
N VAL A 56 3.15 15.46 38.57
CA VAL A 56 1.85 14.79 38.40
C VAL A 56 1.27 15.03 37.00
N LYS A 57 1.38 16.25 36.46
CA LYS A 57 0.94 16.54 35.08
C LYS A 57 1.75 15.77 34.03
N LEU A 58 3.07 15.69 34.20
CA LEU A 58 3.94 14.94 33.29
C LEU A 58 3.66 13.43 33.33
N GLU A 59 3.44 12.86 34.52
CA GLU A 59 3.06 11.45 34.65
C GLU A 59 1.73 11.13 33.98
N LYS A 60 0.75 12.03 34.11
CA LYS A 60 -0.54 11.89 33.42
C LYS A 60 -0.35 11.88 31.90
N TYR A 61 0.41 12.84 31.37
CA TYR A 61 0.71 12.93 29.94
C TYR A 61 1.44 11.70 29.42
N GLN A 62 2.41 11.19 30.19
CA GLN A 62 3.15 9.98 29.82
C GLN A 62 2.24 8.75 29.73
N LYS A 63 1.30 8.58 30.67
CA LYS A 63 0.33 7.47 30.64
C LYS A 63 -0.61 7.55 29.43
N GLU A 64 -1.09 8.76 29.10
CA GLU A 64 -1.93 8.99 27.91
C GLU A 64 -1.16 8.65 26.62
N GLN A 65 0.11 9.04 26.51
CA GLN A 65 0.95 8.69 25.36
C GLN A 65 1.20 7.18 25.24
N GLN A 66 1.46 6.48 26.36
CA GLN A 66 1.67 5.04 26.34
C GLN A 66 0.43 4.28 25.85
N LEU A 67 -0.77 4.68 26.28
CA LEU A 67 -2.03 4.12 25.79
C LEU A 67 -2.19 4.29 24.28
N ASN A 68 -1.95 5.49 23.76
CA ASN A 68 -2.05 5.79 22.33
C ASN A 68 -1.08 4.94 21.49
N ILE A 69 0.14 4.71 21.97
CA ILE A 69 1.13 3.87 21.28
C ILE A 69 0.63 2.43 21.17
N VAL A 70 0.06 1.88 22.24
CA VAL A 70 -0.47 0.50 22.24
C VAL A 70 -1.61 0.34 21.23
N ASP A 71 -2.51 1.32 21.14
CA ASP A 71 -3.64 1.25 20.20
C ASP A 71 -3.20 1.47 18.74
N LEU A 72 -2.21 2.32 18.50
CA LEU A 72 -1.58 2.46 17.18
C LEU A 72 -0.90 1.15 16.75
N GLN A 73 -0.18 0.48 17.64
CA GLN A 73 0.45 -0.82 17.35
C GLN A 73 -0.59 -1.89 16.96
N LYS A 74 -1.73 -1.95 17.68
CA LYS A 74 -2.84 -2.87 17.31
C LYS A 74 -3.39 -2.55 15.92
N THR A 75 -3.53 -1.27 15.60
CA THR A 75 -4.04 -0.81 14.30
C THR A 75 -3.08 -1.16 13.17
N VAL A 76 -1.78 -0.93 13.35
CA VAL A 76 -0.74 -1.32 12.38
C VAL A 76 -0.76 -2.83 12.14
N ALA A 77 -0.82 -3.64 13.20
CA ALA A 77 -0.89 -5.10 13.07
C ALA A 77 -2.16 -5.59 12.32
N ALA A 78 -3.30 -4.89 12.48
CA ALA A 78 -4.51 -5.19 11.73
C ALA A 78 -4.36 -4.82 10.23
N LEU A 79 -3.76 -3.67 9.93
CA LEU A 79 -3.48 -3.23 8.56
C LEU A 79 -2.51 -4.18 7.84
N GLU A 80 -1.45 -4.63 8.50
CA GLU A 80 -0.51 -5.61 7.95
C GLU A 80 -1.21 -6.91 7.52
N LYS A 81 -2.12 -7.43 8.37
CA LYS A 81 -2.93 -8.62 8.04
C LYS A 81 -3.81 -8.41 6.81
N LEU A 82 -4.41 -7.22 6.67
CA LEU A 82 -5.25 -6.89 5.51
C LEU A 82 -4.42 -6.76 4.24
N VAL A 83 -3.31 -6.03 4.28
CA VAL A 83 -2.40 -5.87 3.14
C VAL A 83 -1.87 -7.24 2.68
N PHE A 84 -1.49 -8.11 3.62
CA PHE A 84 -1.05 -9.46 3.30
C PHE A 84 -2.15 -10.30 2.62
N ARG A 85 -3.38 -10.28 3.15
CA ARG A 85 -4.55 -10.95 2.53
C ARG A 85 -4.83 -10.43 1.12
N SER A 86 -4.81 -9.11 0.93
CA SER A 86 -5.02 -8.47 -0.37
C SER A 86 -3.93 -8.84 -1.38
N ARG A 87 -2.67 -8.98 -0.95
CA ARG A 87 -1.56 -9.38 -1.81
C ARG A 87 -1.68 -10.83 -2.28
N ILE A 88 -2.15 -11.73 -1.43
CA ILE A 88 -2.47 -13.12 -1.83
C ILE A 88 -3.65 -13.13 -2.81
N LEU A 89 -4.73 -12.42 -2.47
CA LEU A 89 -5.91 -12.35 -3.33
C LEU A 89 -5.57 -11.77 -4.71
N PHE A 90 -4.74 -10.72 -4.76
CA PHE A 90 -4.26 -10.14 -6.02
C PHE A 90 -3.46 -11.14 -6.86
N ARG A 91 -2.55 -11.93 -6.24
CA ARG A 91 -1.80 -12.97 -6.97
C ARG A 91 -2.68 -14.10 -7.50
N VAL A 92 -3.72 -14.49 -6.73
CA VAL A 92 -4.66 -15.54 -7.12
C VAL A 92 -5.61 -15.05 -8.22
N LEU A 93 -6.08 -13.80 -8.16
CA LEU A 93 -6.98 -13.20 -9.15
C LEU A 93 -6.26 -12.76 -10.44
N LYS A 94 -4.99 -12.33 -10.35
CA LYS A 94 -4.18 -11.92 -11.52
C LYS A 94 -3.31 -13.02 -12.12
N SER A 95 -3.38 -14.28 -11.66
CA SER A 95 -2.71 -15.34 -12.43
C SER A 95 -3.34 -15.38 -13.83
N PRO A 96 -2.58 -15.09 -14.90
CA PRO A 96 -3.13 -15.05 -16.25
C PRO A 96 -3.74 -16.40 -16.60
N ASN A 97 -4.85 -16.36 -17.34
CA ASN A 97 -5.50 -17.56 -17.82
C ASN A 97 -4.55 -18.28 -18.77
N ARG A 98 -4.20 -19.53 -18.44
CA ARG A 98 -3.16 -20.31 -19.13
C ARG A 98 -3.74 -21.01 -20.35
N TRP A 99 -2.90 -21.43 -21.28
CA TRP A 99 -3.32 -22.36 -22.32
C TRP A 99 -3.60 -23.75 -21.74
N ASN A 100 -4.70 -24.36 -22.19
CA ASN A 100 -5.14 -25.67 -21.75
C ASN A 100 -4.46 -26.77 -22.55
N SER A 101 -3.56 -27.53 -21.91
CA SER A 101 -2.88 -28.68 -22.55
C SER A 101 -3.85 -29.73 -23.09
N ALA A 102 -5.00 -29.96 -22.44
CA ALA A 102 -6.00 -30.93 -22.90
C ALA A 102 -6.90 -30.39 -24.03
N ALA A 103 -6.82 -29.09 -24.33
CA ALA A 103 -7.53 -28.45 -25.44
C ALA A 103 -6.54 -27.71 -26.35
N CYS A 104 -5.44 -28.40 -26.67
CA CYS A 104 -4.36 -27.95 -27.52
C CYS A 104 -4.12 -29.02 -28.60
N HIS A 105 -4.01 -28.62 -29.86
CA HIS A 105 -3.71 -29.54 -30.96
C HIS A 105 -2.26 -30.07 -30.86
N ASP A 106 -2.01 -31.32 -31.25
CA ASP A 106 -0.70 -31.98 -31.08
C ASP A 106 0.47 -31.29 -31.83
N ASN A 107 0.16 -30.53 -32.88
CA ASN A 107 1.11 -29.70 -33.62
C ASN A 107 1.38 -28.33 -32.96
N LEU A 108 0.90 -28.10 -31.74
CA LEU A 108 1.17 -26.90 -30.95
C LEU A 108 1.96 -27.26 -29.69
N ALA A 109 3.06 -26.56 -29.45
CA ALA A 109 3.84 -26.68 -28.23
C ALA A 109 3.50 -25.53 -27.27
N LEU A 110 3.24 -25.85 -26.01
CA LEU A 110 3.03 -24.88 -24.93
C LEU A 110 4.32 -24.74 -24.12
N SER A 111 4.80 -23.51 -23.93
CA SER A 111 6.08 -23.24 -23.28
C SER A 111 6.00 -22.09 -22.26
N GLY A 112 7.09 -21.92 -21.51
CA GLY A 112 7.26 -20.88 -20.50
C GLY A 112 6.57 -21.16 -19.15
N PRO A 113 6.93 -20.39 -18.10
CA PRO A 113 6.28 -20.50 -16.80
C PRO A 113 4.80 -20.18 -16.92
N GLY A 114 3.96 -21.17 -16.62
CA GLY A 114 2.51 -21.02 -16.67
C GLY A 114 1.85 -21.27 -18.03
N ARG A 115 2.54 -21.86 -19.03
CA ARG A 115 1.94 -22.20 -20.35
C ARG A 115 1.23 -21.01 -20.99
N LEU A 116 1.93 -19.88 -21.09
CA LEU A 116 1.40 -18.64 -21.66
C LEU A 116 1.83 -18.42 -23.11
N THR A 117 2.85 -19.16 -23.57
CA THR A 117 3.31 -19.13 -24.94
C THR A 117 2.84 -20.38 -25.68
N VAL A 118 2.38 -20.20 -26.91
CA VAL A 118 2.04 -21.27 -27.84
C VAL A 118 2.86 -21.10 -29.12
N GLN A 119 3.44 -22.19 -29.61
CA GLN A 119 4.23 -22.20 -30.83
C GLN A 119 3.77 -23.33 -31.75
N TYR A 120 3.72 -23.05 -33.05
CA TYR A 120 3.42 -24.05 -34.05
C TYR A 120 4.65 -24.93 -34.34
N THR A 121 4.48 -26.25 -34.27
CA THR A 121 5.56 -27.24 -34.44
C THR A 121 5.29 -28.26 -35.55
N GLY A 122 4.15 -28.12 -36.24
CA GLY A 122 3.80 -29.03 -37.33
C GLY A 122 4.66 -28.85 -38.58
N LYS A 123 4.73 -29.89 -39.41
CA LYS A 123 5.54 -29.90 -40.64
C LYS A 123 4.79 -29.42 -41.89
N LYS A 124 3.46 -29.36 -41.82
CA LYS A 124 2.58 -29.03 -42.97
C LYS A 124 1.64 -27.91 -42.58
N LYS A 125 1.52 -26.88 -43.42
CA LYS A 125 0.57 -25.77 -43.21
C LYS A 125 -0.84 -26.34 -43.02
N ASP A 126 -1.36 -26.20 -41.81
CA ASP A 126 -2.67 -26.69 -41.43
C ASP A 126 -3.25 -25.81 -40.32
N TRP A 127 -4.57 -25.81 -40.19
CA TRP A 127 -5.25 -25.06 -39.15
C TRP A 127 -5.19 -25.80 -37.84
N VAL A 128 -4.64 -25.13 -36.83
CA VAL A 128 -4.54 -25.68 -35.49
C VAL A 128 -4.94 -24.63 -34.46
N SER A 129 -5.57 -25.09 -33.39
CA SER A 129 -6.10 -24.23 -32.34
C SER A 129 -5.69 -24.70 -30.95
N VAL A 130 -5.61 -23.74 -30.04
CA VAL A 130 -5.55 -23.98 -28.59
C VAL A 130 -6.60 -23.12 -27.90
N ARG A 131 -7.12 -23.61 -26.76
CA ARG A 131 -8.04 -22.84 -25.92
C ARG A 131 -7.43 -22.52 -24.57
N ALA A 132 -7.86 -21.41 -23.98
CA ALA A 132 -7.52 -21.07 -22.61
C ALA A 132 -8.18 -22.05 -21.62
N GLU A 133 -7.56 -22.23 -20.46
CA GLU A 133 -7.95 -23.19 -19.42
C GLU A 133 -9.28 -22.82 -18.77
N LYS A 134 -9.43 -21.55 -18.39
CA LYS A 134 -10.67 -21.04 -17.80
C LYS A 134 -11.57 -20.45 -18.88
N PRO A 135 -12.89 -20.65 -18.77
CA PRO A 135 -13.84 -19.94 -19.62
C PRO A 135 -13.76 -18.43 -19.34
N MET A 136 -14.19 -17.66 -20.33
CA MET A 136 -14.32 -16.22 -20.22
C MET A 136 -15.53 -15.82 -19.35
N ALA A 137 -15.38 -14.76 -18.58
CA ALA A 137 -16.49 -14.11 -17.86
C ALA A 137 -17.41 -13.35 -18.83
N GLU A 138 -18.56 -12.88 -18.35
CA GLU A 138 -19.61 -12.27 -19.19
C GLU A 138 -19.13 -11.05 -19.99
N ASN A 139 -18.21 -10.26 -19.44
CA ASN A 139 -17.53 -9.15 -20.12
C ASN A 139 -16.03 -9.49 -20.26
N PRO A 140 -15.64 -10.26 -21.28
CA PRO A 140 -14.27 -10.72 -21.38
C PRO A 140 -13.35 -9.62 -21.92
N TYR A 141 -12.24 -9.46 -21.20
CA TYR A 141 -11.08 -8.73 -21.66
C TYR A 141 -9.90 -9.70 -21.69
N PHE A 142 -9.23 -9.78 -22.83
CA PHE A 142 -7.98 -10.50 -22.96
C PHE A 142 -7.08 -9.83 -23.99
N GLU A 143 -5.80 -10.07 -23.82
CA GLU A 143 -4.73 -9.59 -24.70
C GLU A 143 -3.94 -10.81 -25.15
N VAL A 144 -3.49 -10.79 -26.40
CA VAL A 144 -2.56 -11.78 -26.95
C VAL A 144 -1.40 -10.99 -27.51
N LYS A 145 -0.18 -11.30 -27.09
CA LYS A 145 1.02 -10.71 -27.67
C LYS A 145 1.58 -11.63 -28.74
N ILE A 146 1.87 -11.09 -29.92
CA ILE A 146 2.60 -11.80 -30.96
C ILE A 146 4.09 -11.62 -30.71
N VAL A 147 4.78 -12.74 -30.43
CA VAL A 147 6.17 -12.72 -29.93
C VAL A 147 7.19 -12.92 -31.04
N GLU A 148 6.82 -13.59 -32.13
CA GLU A 148 7.69 -13.88 -33.28
C GLU A 148 6.90 -13.68 -34.57
N GLU A 149 7.58 -13.23 -35.63
CA GLU A 149 7.01 -13.14 -36.97
C GLU A 149 6.53 -14.52 -37.45
N THR A 150 5.30 -14.56 -37.98
CA THR A 150 4.68 -15.81 -38.44
C THR A 150 4.61 -15.88 -39.95
N THR A 151 5.07 -17.00 -40.53
CA THR A 151 4.93 -17.28 -41.98
C THR A 151 3.52 -17.74 -42.39
N GLY A 152 2.56 -17.72 -41.46
CA GLY A 152 1.21 -18.23 -41.63
C GLY A 152 0.19 -17.31 -40.96
N THR A 153 -1.08 -17.64 -41.12
CA THR A 153 -2.18 -16.81 -40.62
C THR A 153 -2.47 -17.04 -39.14
N ILE A 154 -2.46 -15.98 -38.34
CA ILE A 154 -2.89 -16.03 -36.93
C ILE A 154 -4.35 -15.61 -36.82
N GLN A 155 -5.13 -16.37 -36.05
CA GLN A 155 -6.49 -15.98 -35.71
C GLN A 155 -6.76 -16.06 -34.20
N ILE A 156 -7.23 -14.94 -33.65
CA ILE A 156 -7.46 -14.74 -32.22
C ILE A 156 -8.96 -14.55 -31.98
N GLY A 157 -9.52 -15.14 -30.93
CA GLY A 157 -10.91 -14.85 -30.59
C GLY A 157 -11.57 -15.80 -29.62
N LEU A 158 -12.91 -15.81 -29.66
CA LEU A 158 -13.77 -16.55 -28.75
C LEU A 158 -14.29 -17.83 -29.41
N ALA A 159 -14.08 -18.96 -28.73
CA ALA A 159 -14.52 -20.27 -29.18
C ALA A 159 -15.35 -20.97 -28.11
N THR A 160 -16.28 -21.83 -28.54
CA THR A 160 -16.98 -22.74 -27.64
C THR A 160 -16.12 -23.98 -27.37
N LYS A 161 -16.40 -24.70 -26.27
CA LYS A 161 -15.76 -26.00 -25.95
C LYS A 161 -15.97 -27.07 -27.04
N ARG A 162 -16.95 -26.88 -27.93
CA ARG A 162 -17.27 -27.80 -29.02
C ARG A 162 -16.51 -27.52 -30.31
N MET A 163 -15.83 -26.37 -30.42
CA MET A 163 -15.01 -26.08 -31.59
C MET A 163 -13.91 -27.16 -31.69
N PRO A 164 -13.75 -27.82 -32.86
CA PRO A 164 -12.61 -28.70 -33.12
C PRO A 164 -11.28 -27.95 -33.02
N LEU A 165 -10.18 -28.68 -32.82
CA LEU A 165 -8.84 -28.10 -32.68
C LEU A 165 -8.04 -28.07 -33.99
N ASP A 166 -8.54 -28.73 -35.03
CA ASP A 166 -8.03 -28.83 -36.41
C ASP A 166 -8.70 -27.79 -37.34
N THR A 167 -9.16 -26.67 -36.78
CA THR A 167 -9.80 -25.56 -37.48
C THR A 167 -9.43 -24.25 -36.81
N PHE A 168 -9.71 -23.13 -37.47
CA PHE A 168 -9.52 -21.79 -36.91
C PHE A 168 -10.77 -21.23 -36.21
N VAL A 169 -10.54 -20.33 -35.25
CA VAL A 169 -11.60 -19.63 -34.51
C VAL A 169 -12.35 -18.65 -35.41
N GLY A 170 -13.67 -18.60 -35.35
CA GLY A 170 -14.51 -17.80 -36.26
C GLY A 170 -15.10 -18.60 -37.42
N TYR A 171 -14.55 -19.76 -37.77
CA TYR A 171 -15.10 -20.62 -38.82
C TYR A 171 -16.47 -21.21 -38.45
N ARG A 172 -16.59 -21.78 -37.24
CA ARG A 172 -17.79 -22.49 -36.77
C ARG A 172 -18.82 -21.54 -36.15
N LYS A 173 -20.11 -21.83 -36.30
CA LYS A 173 -21.21 -21.08 -35.66
C LYS A 173 -20.99 -20.98 -34.14
N GLY A 174 -21.24 -19.79 -33.58
CA GLY A 174 -21.02 -19.50 -32.16
C GLY A 174 -19.56 -19.21 -31.78
N THR A 175 -18.67 -19.02 -32.77
CA THR A 175 -17.30 -18.55 -32.56
C THR A 175 -17.07 -17.20 -33.23
N TYR A 176 -16.12 -16.43 -32.71
CA TYR A 176 -15.78 -15.08 -33.17
C TYR A 176 -14.27 -15.01 -33.32
N GLY A 177 -13.77 -14.65 -34.50
CA GLY A 177 -12.33 -14.67 -34.78
C GLY A 177 -11.85 -13.40 -35.45
N TYR A 178 -10.61 -13.02 -35.17
CA TYR A 178 -9.91 -11.90 -35.76
C TYR A 178 -8.59 -12.36 -36.38
N SER A 179 -8.45 -12.17 -37.68
CA SER A 179 -7.24 -12.51 -38.43
C SER A 179 -6.25 -11.35 -38.38
N ASP A 180 -4.96 -11.69 -38.39
CA ASP A 180 -3.82 -10.80 -38.69
C ASP A 180 -4.02 -9.90 -39.93
N SER A 181 -4.76 -10.36 -40.94
CA SER A 181 -5.13 -9.62 -42.15
C SER A 181 -6.24 -8.59 -41.93
N GLY A 182 -6.63 -8.30 -40.69
CA GLY A 182 -7.65 -7.31 -40.37
C GLY A 182 -9.06 -7.76 -40.74
N THR A 183 -9.33 -9.06 -40.64
CA THR A 183 -10.65 -9.66 -40.96
C THR A 183 -11.32 -10.21 -39.70
N PHE A 184 -12.52 -9.73 -39.36
CA PHE A 184 -13.37 -10.33 -38.34
C PHE A 184 -14.38 -11.31 -38.93
N LEU A 185 -14.59 -12.41 -38.23
CA LEU A 185 -15.53 -13.48 -38.56
C LEU A 185 -16.51 -13.73 -37.42
N GLY A 186 -17.79 -13.95 -37.77
CA GLY A 186 -18.82 -14.41 -36.85
C GLY A 186 -19.63 -13.31 -36.15
N HIS A 187 -19.33 -12.03 -36.38
CA HIS A 187 -20.12 -10.91 -35.87
C HIS A 187 -21.08 -10.38 -36.95
N GLU A 188 -22.38 -10.62 -36.76
CA GLU A 188 -23.44 -10.23 -37.68
C GLU A 188 -23.95 -8.82 -37.39
N PHE A 189 -24.08 -7.99 -38.43
CA PHE A 189 -24.75 -6.70 -38.38
C PHE A 189 -25.31 -6.35 -39.77
N GLU A 190 -26.20 -5.37 -39.84
CA GLU A 190 -26.84 -4.96 -41.10
C GLU A 190 -25.82 -4.52 -42.16
N GLY A 191 -25.92 -5.07 -43.37
CA GLY A 191 -24.98 -4.78 -44.47
C GLY A 191 -23.64 -5.52 -44.40
N CYS A 192 -23.44 -6.45 -43.44
CA CYS A 192 -22.22 -7.25 -43.40
C CYS A 192 -22.15 -8.27 -44.55
N SER A 193 -20.94 -8.47 -45.07
CA SER A 193 -20.67 -9.49 -46.09
C SER A 193 -20.65 -10.89 -45.45
N HIS A 194 -20.87 -11.93 -46.26
CA HIS A 194 -20.85 -13.31 -45.80
C HIS A 194 -19.81 -14.14 -46.55
N THR A 195 -19.17 -15.09 -45.86
CA THR A 195 -18.36 -16.12 -46.53
C THR A 195 -19.25 -17.02 -47.40
N PHE A 196 -18.63 -17.85 -48.25
CA PHE A 196 -19.33 -18.92 -48.96
C PHE A 196 -20.06 -19.91 -48.02
N THR A 197 -19.63 -20.01 -46.77
CA THR A 197 -20.27 -20.81 -45.72
C THR A 197 -21.35 -20.03 -44.93
N GLY A 198 -21.72 -18.83 -45.39
CA GLY A 198 -22.74 -17.99 -44.76
C GLY A 198 -22.30 -17.38 -43.44
N ARG A 199 -20.99 -17.28 -43.15
CA ARG A 199 -20.49 -16.67 -41.91
C ARG A 199 -20.33 -15.16 -42.12
N PRO A 200 -20.83 -14.30 -41.22
CA PRO A 200 -20.60 -12.87 -41.27
C PRO A 200 -19.11 -12.52 -41.29
N VAL A 201 -18.72 -11.58 -42.15
CA VAL A 201 -17.35 -11.12 -42.36
C VAL A 201 -17.30 -9.60 -42.33
N VAL A 202 -16.30 -9.08 -41.63
CA VAL A 202 -15.95 -7.66 -41.63
C VAL A 202 -14.49 -7.54 -42.06
N ARG A 203 -14.22 -6.79 -43.13
CA ARG A 203 -12.86 -6.53 -43.64
C ARG A 203 -12.44 -5.09 -43.35
N GLY A 204 -11.16 -4.77 -43.61
CA GLY A 204 -10.64 -3.41 -43.52
C GLY A 204 -10.36 -2.94 -42.10
N LYS A 205 -10.07 -3.87 -41.18
CA LYS A 205 -9.63 -3.55 -39.82
C LYS A 205 -8.11 -3.53 -39.74
N PRO A 206 -7.51 -2.95 -38.69
CA PRO A 206 -6.06 -2.89 -38.57
C PRO A 206 -5.42 -4.27 -38.61
N THR A 207 -4.40 -4.46 -39.44
CA THR A 207 -3.59 -5.68 -39.39
C THR A 207 -2.77 -5.72 -38.09
N PHE A 208 -2.24 -6.88 -37.73
CA PHE A 208 -1.29 -7.00 -36.61
C PHE A 208 -0.15 -7.97 -36.95
N GLU A 209 1.02 -7.70 -36.41
CA GLU A 209 2.27 -8.43 -36.67
C GLU A 209 3.12 -8.61 -35.40
N GLU A 210 4.38 -9.03 -35.54
CA GLU A 210 5.30 -9.20 -34.42
C GLU A 210 5.42 -7.92 -33.58
N GLY A 211 5.37 -8.06 -32.26
CA GLY A 211 5.48 -6.93 -31.33
C GLY A 211 4.15 -6.28 -30.99
N ASP A 212 3.09 -6.53 -31.78
CA ASP A 212 1.75 -6.04 -31.48
C ASP A 212 1.11 -6.79 -30.30
N VAL A 213 0.27 -6.03 -29.58
CA VAL A 213 -0.60 -6.54 -28.52
C VAL A 213 -2.05 -6.18 -28.90
N PRO A 214 -2.69 -6.94 -29.79
CA PRO A 214 -4.10 -6.75 -30.11
C PRO A 214 -4.97 -6.89 -28.85
N ASN A 215 -5.70 -5.82 -28.55
CA ASN A 215 -6.66 -5.77 -27.43
C ASN A 215 -8.06 -6.15 -27.92
N TYR A 216 -8.71 -7.11 -27.25
CA TYR A 216 -10.08 -7.50 -27.58
C TYR A 216 -11.03 -7.32 -26.39
N LEU A 217 -12.04 -6.47 -26.58
CA LEU A 217 -13.11 -6.25 -25.61
C LEU A 217 -14.45 -6.61 -26.25
N TYR A 218 -15.04 -7.72 -25.84
CA TYR A 218 -16.37 -8.11 -26.32
C TYR A 218 -17.43 -7.42 -25.45
N LYS A 219 -18.01 -6.34 -25.97
CA LYS A 219 -19.22 -5.75 -25.38
C LYS A 219 -20.42 -6.42 -26.02
N LYS A 220 -21.14 -7.26 -25.28
CA LYS A 220 -22.49 -7.69 -25.67
C LYS A 220 -23.34 -6.42 -25.73
N ARG A 221 -23.55 -5.86 -26.93
CA ARG A 221 -24.55 -4.81 -27.13
C ARG A 221 -25.92 -5.48 -26.93
N GLY A 222 -26.42 -5.43 -25.70
CA GLY A 222 -27.86 -5.38 -25.48
C GLY A 222 -28.37 -4.14 -26.19
N ALA A 223 -29.41 -4.33 -26.99
CA ALA A 223 -30.11 -3.28 -27.71
C ALA A 223 -30.42 -2.11 -26.78
N PHE A 224 -29.93 -0.92 -27.14
CA PHE A 224 -30.53 0.38 -26.84
C PHE A 224 -30.03 1.37 -27.90
N GLY A 225 -31.00 2.04 -28.54
CA GLY A 225 -30.84 2.95 -29.68
C GLY A 225 -31.65 2.46 -30.85
#